data_AF-A0A931G5Z7-F1
#
_entry.id   AF-A0A931G5Z7-F1
#
_cell.length_a   1.000
_cell.length_b   1.000
_cell.length_c   1.000
_cell.angle_alpha   90.00
_cell.angle_beta   90.00
_cell.angle_gamma   90.00
#
_symmetry.space_group_name_H-M   'P 1'
#
loop_
_entity.id
_entity.type
_entity.pdbx_description
1 polymer ?
#
loop_
_entity_poly.entity_id
_entity_poly.type
_entity_poly.pdbx_seq_one_letter_code
_entity_poly.pdbx_strand_id
1 'polypeptide(L)'
;MDYVRRTSDDAERTQHLTTDILVDLDGDRAELTANMLVTFFPPGSDQLAPALRLVGLKSAFSALRTSEGWRLLRTDVTPLWQQLS
;
A
#
# COMPACT_ATOMS: atom_id res chain seq x y z
N MET A 1 6.46 -11.01 -4.58
CA MET A 1 7.34 -10.05 -3.88
C MET A 1 8.48 -9.53 -4.75
N ASP A 2 9.03 -10.34 -5.66
CA ASP A 2 10.14 -9.90 -6.53
C ASP A 2 9.81 -8.73 -7.47
N TYR A 3 8.54 -8.55 -7.86
CA TYR A 3 8.12 -7.39 -8.65
C TYR A 3 8.22 -6.09 -7.84
N VAL A 4 7.67 -6.06 -6.62
CA VAL A 4 7.75 -4.91 -5.70
C VAL A 4 9.21 -4.56 -5.42
N ARG A 5 10.07 -5.57 -5.23
CA ARG A 5 11.51 -5.39 -5.00
C ARG A 5 12.27 -4.86 -6.22
N ARG A 6 11.78 -5.12 -7.43
CA ARG A 6 12.38 -4.63 -8.69
C ARG A 6 11.89 -3.25 -9.10
N THR A 7 10.70 -2.85 -8.67
CA THR A 7 10.12 -1.53 -8.97
C THR A 7 10.34 -0.53 -7.86
N SER A 8 10.64 -0.97 -6.63
CA SER A 8 11.24 -0.11 -5.63
C SER A 8 12.66 0.21 -6.07
N ASP A 9 12.94 1.49 -6.32
CA ASP A 9 14.33 1.93 -6.36
C ASP A 9 14.94 1.58 -4.99
N ASP A 10 16.00 0.77 -4.95
CA ASP A 10 16.58 0.24 -3.69
C ASP A 10 17.00 1.37 -2.71
N ALA A 11 17.11 2.59 -3.23
CA ALA A 11 17.37 3.81 -2.47
C ALA A 11 16.12 4.42 -1.81
N GLU A 12 14.91 4.26 -2.33
CA GLU A 12 13.73 4.99 -1.83
C GLU A 12 13.04 4.21 -0.69
N ARG A 13 12.88 4.86 0.47
CA ARG A 13 12.09 4.32 1.59
C ARG A 13 10.63 4.73 1.43
N THR A 14 9.73 3.87 1.90
CA THR A 14 8.30 4.13 1.86
C THR A 14 7.64 3.90 3.20
N GLN A 15 6.64 4.73 3.52
CA GLN A 15 5.71 4.50 4.62
C GLN A 15 4.30 4.45 4.03
N HIS A 16 3.54 3.42 4.41
CA HIS A 16 2.15 3.24 3.97
C HIS A 16 1.24 3.44 5.18
N LEU A 17 0.36 4.43 5.10
CA LEU A 17 -0.72 4.63 6.05
C LEU A 17 -2.02 4.13 5.40
N THR A 18 -2.53 3.01 5.89
CA THR A 18 -3.81 2.43 5.46
C THR A 18 -4.89 2.73 6.50
N THR A 19 -6.01 3.29 6.05
CA THR A 19 -7.11 3.73 6.91
C THR A 19 -8.45 3.38 6.26
N ASP A 20 -9.54 3.54 7.03
CA ASP A 20 -10.90 3.34 6.52
C ASP A 20 -11.07 1.98 5.83
N ILE A 21 -10.57 0.94 6.51
CA ILE A 21 -10.63 -0.42 6.00
C ILE A 21 -12.05 -0.93 6.19
N LEU A 22 -12.73 -1.17 5.08
CA LEU A 22 -14.00 -1.90 5.06
C LEU A 22 -13.72 -3.33 4.62
N VAL A 23 -14.23 -4.30 5.38
CA VAL A 23 -14.11 -5.72 5.09
C VAL A 23 -15.50 -6.30 4.92
N ASP A 24 -15.73 -6.92 3.77
CA ASP A 24 -16.86 -7.82 3.53
C ASP A 24 -16.38 -9.26 3.60
N LEU A 25 -17.06 -10.10 4.40
CA LEU A 25 -16.65 -11.48 4.67
C LEU A 25 -17.69 -12.45 4.14
N ASP A 26 -17.25 -13.39 3.30
CA ASP A 26 -18.03 -14.51 2.80
C ASP A 26 -17.31 -15.82 3.11
N GLY A 27 -17.55 -16.34 4.32
CA GLY A 27 -16.94 -17.58 4.80
C GLY A 27 -15.41 -17.51 4.86
N ASP A 28 -14.75 -18.23 3.94
CA ASP A 28 -13.30 -18.24 3.80
C ASP A 28 -12.76 -17.18 2.83
N ARG A 29 -13.64 -16.35 2.25
CA ARG A 29 -13.30 -15.24 1.35
C ARG A 29 -13.55 -13.90 2.00
N ALA A 30 -12.79 -12.90 1.57
CA ALA A 30 -12.99 -11.51 1.97
C ALA A 30 -12.75 -10.56 0.80
N GLU A 31 -13.58 -9.53 0.68
CA GLU A 31 -13.33 -8.37 -0.16
C GLU A 31 -13.05 -7.17 0.76
N LEU A 32 -12.02 -6.40 0.44
CA LEU A 32 -11.57 -5.28 1.26
C LEU A 32 -11.45 -4.02 0.42
N THR A 33 -11.83 -2.89 0.98
CA THR A 33 -11.46 -1.57 0.44
C THR A 33 -10.78 -0.74 1.50
N ALA A 34 -9.84 0.12 1.10
CA ALA A 34 -9.13 1.00 2.02
C ALA A 34 -8.70 2.30 1.35
N ASN A 35 -8.58 3.37 2.14
CA ASN A 35 -7.87 4.58 1.75
C ASN A 35 -6.41 4.44 2.16
N MET A 36 -5.48 4.83 1.29
CA MET A 36 -4.05 4.78 1.61
C MET A 36 -3.36 6.10 1.31
N LEU A 37 -2.40 6.46 2.15
CA LEU A 37 -1.41 7.51 1.88
C LEU A 37 -0.04 6.84 1.87
N VAL A 38 0.70 7.02 0.78
CA VAL A 38 2.06 6.52 0.65
C VAL A 38 3.02 7.69 0.62
N THR A 39 3.99 7.64 1.53
CA THR A 39 5.08 8.60 1.63
C THR A 39 6.34 7.95 1.11
N PHE A 40 7.01 8.60 0.17
CA PHE A 40 8.31 8.19 -0.36
C PHE A 40 9.39 9.19 0.11
N PHE A 41 10.53 8.69 0.57
CA PHE A 41 11.60 9.50 1.14
C PHE A 41 12.99 8.86 0.98
N PRO A 42 14.07 9.66 0.92
CA PRO A 42 15.43 9.13 0.79
C PRO A 42 15.89 8.40 2.07
N PRO A 43 16.83 7.46 1.95
CA PRO A 43 17.35 6.70 3.09
C PRO A 43 18.32 7.57 3.90
N GLY A 44 18.36 7.39 5.22
CA GLY A 44 19.31 8.10 6.09
C GLY A 44 19.01 9.57 6.33
N SER A 45 17.86 10.07 5.85
CA SER A 45 17.40 11.41 6.18
C SER A 45 16.67 11.40 7.52
N ASP A 46 17.23 12.10 8.51
CA ASP A 46 16.55 12.49 9.75
C ASP A 46 15.62 13.70 9.54
N GLN A 47 15.71 14.33 8.37
CA GLN A 47 14.87 15.44 7.93
C GLN A 47 13.87 15.01 6.88
N LEU A 48 12.61 15.36 7.10
CA LEU A 48 11.50 15.08 6.20
C LEU A 48 11.43 16.03 4.99
N ALA A 49 12.34 16.98 4.79
CA ALA A 49 12.22 17.95 3.69
C ALA A 49 13.56 18.17 2.97
N PRO A 50 13.58 18.46 1.65
CA PRO A 50 12.43 18.73 0.76
C PRO A 50 11.99 17.55 -0.13
N ALA A 51 12.67 16.40 -0.10
CA ALA A 51 12.46 15.32 -1.09
C ALA A 51 11.27 14.37 -0.82
N LEU A 52 10.20 14.83 -0.16
CA LEU A 52 9.02 14.00 0.07
C LEU A 52 8.13 13.95 -1.16
N ARG A 53 7.76 12.73 -1.56
CA ARG A 53 6.67 12.50 -2.51
C ARG A 53 5.52 11.79 -1.80
N LEU A 54 4.33 12.35 -1.94
CA LEU A 54 3.10 11.83 -1.33
C LEU A 54 2.16 11.36 -2.42
N VAL A 55 1.53 10.19 -2.20
CA VAL A 55 0.54 9.63 -3.11
C VAL A 55 -0.68 9.18 -2.32
N GLY A 56 -1.84 9.74 -2.64
CA GLY A 56 -3.13 9.30 -2.12
C GLY A 56 -3.74 8.23 -3.02
N LEU A 57 -4.22 7.13 -2.43
CA LEU A 57 -4.71 5.96 -3.14
C LEU A 57 -6.06 5.49 -2.58
N LYS A 58 -6.88 4.90 -3.46
CA LYS A 58 -7.92 3.93 -3.07
C LYS A 58 -7.45 2.54 -3.48
N SER A 59 -7.58 1.57 -2.58
CA SER A 59 -7.20 0.18 -2.84
C SER A 59 -8.37 -0.76 -2.61
N ALA A 60 -8.49 -1.76 -3.48
CA ALA A 60 -9.37 -2.90 -3.33
C ALA A 60 -8.53 -4.19 -3.28
N PHE A 61 -8.95 -5.12 -2.44
CA PHE A 61 -8.25 -6.39 -2.25
C PHE A 61 -9.25 -7.52 -2.15
N SER A 62 -8.86 -8.69 -2.63
CA SER A 62 -9.53 -9.94 -2.27
C SER A 62 -8.60 -10.82 -1.45
N ALA A 63 -9.16 -11.60 -0.54
CA ALA A 63 -8.40 -12.52 0.31
C ALA A 63 -9.09 -13.88 0.46
N LEU A 64 -8.28 -14.91 0.73
CA LEU A 64 -8.72 -16.25 1.06
C LEU A 64 -8.08 -16.71 2.38
N ARG A 65 -8.86 -17.33 3.25
CA ARG A 65 -8.39 -17.97 4.47
C ARG A 65 -7.86 -19.36 4.13
N THR A 66 -6.56 -19.57 4.32
CA THR A 66 -5.94 -20.90 4.25
C THR A 66 -5.78 -21.49 5.66
N SER A 67 -5.29 -22.73 5.75
CA SER A 67 -4.89 -23.33 7.04
C SER A 67 -3.80 -22.54 7.76
N GLU A 68 -3.04 -21.71 7.04
CA GLU A 68 -1.99 -20.84 7.58
C GLU A 68 -2.46 -19.37 7.76
N GLY A 69 -3.77 -19.14 7.71
CA GLY A 69 -4.39 -17.82 7.86
C GLY A 69 -4.73 -17.14 6.54
N TRP A 70 -5.11 -15.87 6.61
CA TRP A 70 -5.53 -15.10 5.45
C TRP A 70 -4.36 -14.81 4.50
N ARG A 71 -4.64 -14.85 3.18
CA ARG A 71 -3.72 -14.48 2.10
C ARG A 71 -4.45 -13.57 1.14
N LEU A 72 -3.81 -12.45 0.76
CA LEU A 72 -4.30 -11.60 -0.31
C LEU A 72 -4.18 -12.37 -1.64
N LEU A 73 -5.27 -12.40 -2.40
CA LEU A 73 -5.34 -13.01 -3.72
C LEU A 73 -5.15 -11.96 -4.82
N ARG A 74 -5.75 -10.78 -4.65
CA ARG A 74 -5.70 -9.68 -5.60
C ARG A 74 -5.51 -8.35 -4.88
N THR A 75 -4.87 -7.41 -5.57
CA THR A 75 -4.69 -6.05 -5.11
C THR A 75 -4.85 -5.13 -6.31
N ASP A 76 -5.87 -4.28 -6.28
CA ASP A 76 -6.10 -3.22 -7.25
C ASP A 76 -5.86 -1.88 -6.55
N VAL A 77 -4.93 -1.10 -7.07
CA VAL A 77 -4.55 0.20 -6.50
C VAL A 77 -4.86 1.29 -7.50
N THR A 78 -5.65 2.26 -7.09
CA THR A 78 -6.01 3.43 -7.90
C THR A 78 -5.39 4.69 -7.28
N PRO A 79 -4.41 5.32 -7.96
CA PRO A 79 -3.93 6.64 -7.56
C PRO A 79 -5.04 7.68 -7.70
N LEU A 80 -5.26 8.46 -6.64
CA LEU A 80 -6.23 9.56 -6.63
C LEU A 80 -5.53 10.89 -6.89
N TRP A 81 -4.36 11.10 -6.27
CA TRP A 81 -3.54 12.29 -6.44
C TRP A 81 -2.09 12.00 -6.07
N GLN A 82 -1.18 12.85 -6.53
CA GLN A 82 0.22 12.87 -6.13
C GLN A 82 0.68 14.30 -5.87
N GLN A 83 1.48 14.49 -4.83
CA GLN A 83 2.19 15.74 -4.59
C GLN A 83 3.68 15.51 -4.91
N LEU A 84 4.18 16.31 -5.84
CA LEU A 84 5.59 16.41 -6.19
C LEU A 84 6.11 17.72 -5.57
N SER A 85 7.15 17.63 -4.77
CA SER A 85 7.85 18.77 -4.16
C SER A 85 8.85 19.41 -5.13
#